data_AF-A0A2N1PX70-F1
#
_entry.id   AF-A0A2N1PX70-F1
#
_cell.length_a   1.000
_cell.length_b   1.000
_cell.length_c   1.000
_cell.angle_alpha   90.00
_cell.angle_beta   90.00
_cell.angle_gamma   90.00
#
_symmetry.space_group_name_H-M   'P 1'
#
loop_
_entity.id
_entity.type
_entity.pdbx_description
1 polymer ?
#
loop_
_entity_poly.entity_id
_entity_poly.type
_entity_poly.pdbx_seq_one_letter_code
_entity_poly.pdbx_strand_id
1 'polypeptide(L)'
;MDFVIDFVMSTAGYFILSYFIFQITGRRHKYINVMFLVFIVIETVQVVEALLLNINVALILLTLRVLPLLLSWYLFLRFTNGLHFKLRFKRQTIKGIKHEIITSKRAKTGAIYMICGAVPLFLVGYFFMEEIMNYIVYLSAVLSLIGGIWIYLDTKRIKTESVIVFIGKDKEFIYQYDIPIESYKVQPVDFFKNEDFIIDPIGEVRLISDDKHVEVHYLYWVATSTKVDLKDSPLYKINQVPYIEDLHIFEKYHYKKMMYQYLKTGAVEKIKEKVVK
;
A
#
# COMPACT_ATOMS: atom_id res chain seq x y z
N MET A 1 -40.54 -15.71 6.68
CA MET A 1 -39.88 -16.82 7.40
C MET A 1 -39.65 -17.98 6.45
N ASP A 2 -40.67 -18.35 5.67
CA ASP A 2 -40.64 -19.42 4.67
C ASP A 2 -39.52 -19.26 3.62
N PHE A 3 -39.34 -18.07 3.05
CA PHE A 3 -38.26 -17.81 2.09
C PHE A 3 -36.84 -18.06 2.64
N VAL A 4 -36.61 -17.79 3.92
CA VAL A 4 -35.30 -18.03 4.56
C VAL A 4 -35.11 -19.53 4.79
N ILE A 5 -36.16 -20.23 5.20
CA ILE A 5 -36.13 -21.69 5.39
C ILE A 5 -35.87 -22.38 4.04
N ASP A 6 -36.59 -22.00 2.98
CA ASP A 6 -36.43 -22.54 1.64
C ASP A 6 -35.02 -22.29 1.08
N PHE A 7 -34.48 -21.09 1.31
CA PHE A 7 -33.12 -20.75 0.94
C PHE A 7 -32.08 -21.66 1.64
N VAL A 8 -32.20 -21.82 2.95
CA VAL A 8 -31.29 -22.64 3.75
C VAL A 8 -31.39 -24.12 3.38
N MET A 9 -32.62 -24.63 3.24
CA MET A 9 -32.87 -26.02 2.86
C MET A 9 -32.36 -26.33 1.46
N SER A 10 -32.56 -25.42 0.50
CA SER A 10 -32.03 -25.56 -0.86
C SER A 10 -30.50 -25.57 -0.86
N THR A 11 -29.88 -24.64 -0.13
CA THR A 11 -28.42 -24.55 0.00
C THR A 11 -27.83 -25.85 0.58
N ALA A 12 -28.43 -26.34 1.67
CA ALA A 12 -28.02 -27.58 2.33
C ALA A 12 -28.24 -28.81 1.44
N GLY A 13 -29.38 -28.88 0.73
CA GLY A 13 -29.70 -29.96 -0.20
C GLY A 13 -28.68 -30.09 -1.33
N TYR A 14 -28.36 -28.98 -2.01
CA TYR A 14 -27.32 -28.98 -3.06
C TYR A 14 -25.92 -29.31 -2.50
N PHE A 15 -25.65 -28.98 -1.24
CA PHE A 15 -24.35 -29.24 -0.62
C PHE A 15 -24.19 -30.74 -0.32
N ILE A 16 -25.23 -31.35 0.24
CA ILE A 16 -25.25 -32.80 0.52
C ILE A 16 -25.18 -33.58 -0.80
N LEU A 17 -25.95 -33.17 -1.81
CA LEU A 17 -25.96 -33.82 -3.13
C LEU A 17 -24.58 -33.76 -3.79
N SER A 18 -23.96 -32.57 -3.82
CA SER A 18 -22.63 -32.40 -4.39
C SER A 18 -21.57 -33.19 -3.62
N TYR A 19 -21.65 -33.25 -2.29
CA TYR A 19 -20.77 -34.08 -1.47
C TYR A 19 -20.93 -35.57 -1.77
N PHE A 20 -22.17 -36.04 -1.93
CA PHE A 20 -22.46 -37.44 -2.28
C PHE A 20 -21.89 -37.83 -3.64
N ILE A 21 -22.14 -37.02 -4.67
CA ILE A 21 -21.61 -37.25 -6.02
C ILE A 21 -20.08 -37.19 -6.00
N PHE A 22 -19.49 -36.30 -5.19
CA PHE A 22 -18.05 -36.18 -5.06
C PHE A 22 -17.42 -37.45 -4.51
N GLN A 23 -18.05 -38.10 -3.52
CA GLN A 23 -17.57 -39.38 -2.99
C GLN A 23 -17.66 -40.50 -4.03
N ILE A 24 -18.80 -40.62 -4.73
CA ILE A 24 -19.01 -41.68 -5.73
C ILE A 24 -18.09 -41.53 -6.94
N THR A 25 -17.82 -40.30 -7.38
CA THR A 25 -16.97 -40.01 -8.54
C THR A 25 -15.46 -40.05 -8.23
N GLY A 26 -15.07 -40.59 -7.08
CA GLY A 26 -13.68 -40.74 -6.67
C GLY A 26 -12.99 -39.41 -6.35
N ARG A 27 -13.72 -38.49 -5.69
CA ARG A 27 -13.22 -37.18 -5.24
C ARG A 27 -12.72 -36.27 -6.36
N ARG A 28 -13.35 -36.34 -7.53
CA ARG A 28 -13.00 -35.54 -8.71
C ARG A 28 -13.90 -34.30 -8.81
N HIS A 29 -13.37 -33.13 -8.48
CA HIS A 29 -14.11 -31.85 -8.50
C HIS A 29 -14.70 -31.47 -9.86
N LYS A 30 -14.13 -31.95 -10.97
CA LYS A 30 -14.60 -31.66 -12.33
C LYS A 30 -16.10 -31.99 -12.51
N TYR A 31 -16.55 -33.13 -12.00
CA TYR A 31 -17.95 -33.56 -12.17
C TYR A 31 -18.92 -32.68 -11.38
N ILE A 32 -18.50 -32.24 -10.20
CA ILE A 32 -19.29 -31.35 -9.34
C ILE A 32 -19.38 -29.95 -9.96
N ASN A 33 -18.28 -29.43 -10.48
CA ASN A 33 -18.27 -28.16 -11.18
C ASN A 33 -19.17 -28.18 -12.43
N VAL A 34 -19.15 -29.27 -13.19
CA VAL A 34 -20.05 -29.44 -14.34
C VAL A 34 -21.52 -29.50 -13.90
N MET A 35 -21.84 -30.24 -12.84
CA MET A 35 -23.20 -30.29 -12.28
C MET A 35 -23.70 -28.90 -11.87
N PHE A 36 -22.92 -28.16 -11.07
CA PHE A 36 -23.29 -26.81 -10.65
C PHE A 36 -23.39 -25.84 -11.83
N LEU A 37 -22.50 -25.94 -12.83
CA LEU A 37 -22.60 -25.14 -14.04
C LEU A 37 -23.94 -25.37 -14.75
N VAL A 38 -24.34 -26.63 -14.94
CA VAL A 38 -25.60 -26.98 -15.58
C VAL A 38 -26.79 -26.44 -14.78
N PHE A 39 -26.80 -26.64 -13.46
CA PHE A 39 -27.90 -26.13 -12.61
C PHE A 39 -27.97 -24.61 -12.59
N ILE A 40 -26.84 -23.92 -12.49
CA ILE A 40 -26.80 -22.46 -12.55
C ILE A 40 -27.33 -21.97 -13.89
N VAL A 41 -26.94 -22.57 -15.01
CA VAL A 41 -27.43 -22.17 -16.33
C VAL A 41 -28.95 -22.34 -16.44
N ILE A 42 -29.48 -23.50 -16.03
CA ILE A 42 -30.93 -23.77 -16.06
C ILE A 42 -31.70 -22.74 -15.23
N GLU A 43 -31.27 -22.48 -14.00
CA GLU A 43 -31.96 -21.52 -13.12
C GLU A 43 -31.80 -20.07 -13.60
N THR A 44 -30.66 -19.73 -14.21
CA THR A 44 -30.41 -18.39 -14.73
C THR A 44 -31.28 -18.07 -15.95
N VAL A 45 -31.61 -19.06 -16.79
CA VAL A 45 -32.56 -18.86 -17.90
C VAL A 45 -33.92 -18.38 -17.38
N GLN A 46 -34.42 -18.98 -16.31
CA GLN A 46 -35.70 -18.59 -15.69
C GLN A 46 -35.64 -17.20 -15.05
N VAL A 47 -34.49 -16.83 -14.47
CA VAL A 47 -34.27 -15.46 -13.95
C VAL A 47 -34.25 -14.44 -15.07
N VAL A 48 -33.63 -14.75 -16.22
CA VAL A 48 -33.59 -13.88 -17.39
C VAL A 48 -34.99 -13.71 -17.99
N GLU A 49 -35.77 -14.78 -18.11
CA GLU A 49 -37.18 -14.71 -18.55
C GLU A 49 -38.01 -13.84 -17.60
N ALA A 50 -37.83 -13.99 -16.28
CA ALA A 50 -38.51 -13.17 -15.29
C ALA A 50 -38.06 -11.70 -15.33
N LEU A 51 -36.81 -11.41 -15.67
CA LEU A 51 -36.29 -10.05 -15.80
C LEU A 51 -36.98 -9.28 -16.93
N LEU A 52 -37.34 -9.96 -18.02
CA LEU A 52 -38.09 -9.39 -19.13
C LEU A 52 -39.53 -9.03 -18.75
N LEU A 53 -40.07 -9.65 -17.70
CA LEU A 53 -41.46 -9.45 -17.26
C LEU A 53 -41.55 -8.47 -16.07
N ASN A 54 -40.72 -8.66 -15.03
CA ASN A 54 -40.72 -7.86 -13.82
C ASN A 54 -39.43 -8.04 -13.00
N ILE A 55 -38.73 -6.92 -12.74
CA ILE A 55 -37.47 -6.92 -11.99
C ILE A 55 -37.59 -7.48 -10.56
N ASN A 56 -38.72 -7.24 -9.88
CA ASN A 56 -38.92 -7.73 -8.51
C ASN A 56 -39.05 -9.25 -8.48
N VAL A 57 -39.71 -9.84 -9.49
CA VAL A 57 -39.84 -11.30 -9.61
C VAL A 57 -38.49 -11.92 -9.96
N ALA A 58 -37.71 -11.27 -10.84
CA ALA A 58 -36.36 -11.72 -11.17
C ALA A 58 -35.43 -11.73 -9.95
N LEU A 59 -35.48 -10.70 -9.11
CA LEU A 59 -34.69 -10.62 -7.87
C LEU A 59 -35.08 -11.72 -6.87
N ILE A 60 -36.37 -12.03 -6.74
CA ILE A 60 -36.85 -13.13 -5.89
C ILE A 60 -36.32 -14.47 -6.42
N LEU A 61 -36.41 -14.73 -7.72
CA LEU A 61 -35.92 -15.98 -8.32
C LEU A 61 -34.39 -16.09 -8.24
N LEU A 62 -33.66 -14.99 -8.45
CA LEU A 62 -32.21 -14.96 -8.25
C LEU A 62 -31.86 -15.36 -6.81
N THR A 63 -32.55 -14.78 -5.83
CA THR A 63 -32.28 -15.00 -4.41
C THR A 63 -32.67 -16.42 -3.96
N LEU A 64 -33.76 -16.99 -4.48
CA LEU A 64 -34.28 -18.28 -4.02
C LEU A 64 -33.82 -19.48 -4.83
N ARG A 65 -33.35 -19.29 -6.08
CA ARG A 65 -32.96 -20.40 -6.95
C ARG A 65 -31.47 -20.40 -7.30
N VAL A 66 -30.94 -19.25 -7.73
CA VAL A 66 -29.54 -19.15 -8.19
C VAL A 66 -28.57 -18.98 -7.01
N LEU A 67 -28.91 -18.12 -6.05
CA LEU A 67 -28.02 -17.82 -4.93
C LEU A 67 -27.76 -19.03 -3.99
N PRO A 68 -28.75 -19.90 -3.67
CA PRO A 68 -28.50 -21.13 -2.92
C PRO A 68 -27.54 -22.08 -3.64
N LEU A 69 -27.64 -22.19 -4.97
CA LEU A 69 -26.73 -23.00 -5.79
C LEU A 69 -25.29 -22.46 -5.72
N LEU A 70 -25.12 -21.14 -5.87
CA LEU A 70 -23.81 -20.48 -5.80
C LEU A 70 -23.19 -20.63 -4.40
N LEU A 71 -23.99 -20.41 -3.35
CA LEU A 71 -23.53 -20.54 -1.97
C LEU A 71 -23.16 -21.99 -1.65
N SER A 72 -23.97 -22.94 -2.10
CA SER A 72 -23.71 -24.37 -1.94
C SER A 72 -22.43 -24.81 -2.67
N TRP A 73 -22.24 -24.35 -3.92
CA TRP A 73 -21.03 -24.60 -4.70
C TRP A 73 -19.78 -24.04 -4.00
N TYR A 74 -19.86 -22.80 -3.50
CA TYR A 74 -18.78 -22.17 -2.74
C TYR A 74 -18.44 -22.96 -1.46
N LEU A 75 -19.45 -23.32 -0.67
CA LEU A 75 -19.28 -24.13 0.54
C LEU A 75 -18.66 -25.49 0.20
N PHE A 76 -19.19 -26.19 -0.81
CA PHE A 76 -18.66 -27.47 -1.26
C PHE A 76 -17.17 -27.38 -1.62
N LEU A 77 -16.78 -26.39 -2.43
CA LEU A 77 -15.40 -26.21 -2.84
C LEU A 77 -14.48 -25.83 -1.67
N ARG A 78 -14.98 -25.10 -0.67
CA ARG A 78 -14.25 -24.77 0.56
C ARG A 78 -14.04 -25.99 1.45
N PHE A 79 -15.07 -26.81 1.65
CA PHE A 79 -15.02 -28.01 2.49
C PHE A 79 -14.20 -29.15 1.88
N THR A 80 -14.14 -29.25 0.55
CA THR A 80 -13.42 -30.31 -0.16
C THR A 80 -12.03 -29.90 -0.67
N ASN A 81 -11.53 -28.72 -0.23
CA ASN A 81 -10.28 -28.11 -0.72
C ASN A 81 -10.20 -27.94 -2.26
N GLY A 82 -11.35 -27.92 -2.95
CA GLY A 82 -11.42 -27.71 -4.40
C GLY A 82 -11.06 -26.29 -4.83
N LEU A 83 -11.29 -25.32 -3.95
CA LEU A 83 -10.71 -23.99 -4.05
C LEU A 83 -9.30 -24.02 -3.47
N HIS A 84 -8.32 -24.33 -4.31
CA HIS A 84 -6.95 -23.90 -4.04
C HIS A 84 -6.85 -22.38 -4.23
N PHE A 85 -7.54 -21.61 -3.38
CA PHE A 85 -6.98 -20.33 -2.98
C PHE A 85 -5.71 -20.68 -2.21
N LYS A 86 -4.60 -20.80 -2.96
CA LYS A 86 -3.28 -20.56 -2.41
C LYS A 86 -3.26 -19.08 -2.01
N LEU A 87 -3.97 -18.73 -0.95
CA LEU A 87 -3.54 -17.71 -0.01
C LEU A 87 -2.26 -18.25 0.64
N ARG A 88 -1.22 -18.40 -0.19
CA ARG A 88 0.13 -18.14 0.26
C ARG A 88 0.01 -16.69 0.68
N PHE A 89 -0.22 -16.45 1.97
CA PHE A 89 0.42 -15.33 2.61
C PHE A 89 1.87 -15.49 2.19
N LYS A 90 2.29 -14.74 1.15
CA LYS A 90 3.71 -14.58 0.87
C LYS A 90 4.25 -14.23 2.24
N ARG A 91 5.11 -15.11 2.80
CA ARG A 91 5.96 -14.72 3.92
C ARG A 91 6.38 -13.31 3.58
N GLN A 92 6.06 -12.35 4.43
CA GLN A 92 6.53 -10.99 4.25
C GLN A 92 8.04 -11.13 4.19
N THR A 93 8.59 -11.19 2.98
CA THR A 93 9.98 -10.84 2.76
C THR A 93 10.07 -9.46 3.37
N ILE A 94 10.90 -9.32 4.40
CA ILE A 94 11.22 -8.04 5.03
C ILE A 94 11.33 -7.06 3.88
N LYS A 95 10.45 -6.04 3.85
CA LYS A 95 10.41 -5.09 2.73
C LYS A 95 11.79 -4.49 2.68
N GLY A 96 12.61 -4.90 1.71
CA GLY A 96 13.92 -4.33 1.50
C GLY A 96 13.78 -2.82 1.47
N ILE A 97 14.69 -2.12 2.15
CA ILE A 97 14.73 -0.67 2.14
C ILE A 97 14.81 -0.27 0.67
N LYS A 98 13.78 0.43 0.18
CA LYS A 98 13.79 0.93 -1.19
C LYS A 98 14.89 1.97 -1.27
N HIS A 99 15.83 1.76 -2.19
CA HIS A 99 16.89 2.74 -2.49
C HIS A 99 16.33 4.03 -3.11
N GLU A 100 15.06 4.02 -3.51
CA GLU A 100 14.38 5.15 -4.14
C GLU A 100 13.83 6.12 -3.09
N ILE A 101 14.13 7.40 -3.28
CA ILE A 101 13.63 8.49 -2.46
C ILE A 101 12.28 8.92 -3.02
N ILE A 102 11.24 8.86 -2.18
CA ILE A 102 9.94 9.45 -2.47
C ILE A 102 9.91 10.85 -1.86
N THR A 103 9.79 11.86 -2.72
CA THR A 103 9.87 13.27 -2.33
C THR A 103 8.56 13.78 -1.72
N SER A 104 8.66 14.90 -1.03
CA SER A 104 7.54 15.69 -0.51
C SER A 104 6.54 16.08 -1.61
N LYS A 105 7.00 16.33 -2.85
CA LYS A 105 6.12 16.65 -3.99
C LYS A 105 5.15 15.50 -4.29
N ARG A 106 5.63 14.25 -4.32
CA ARG A 106 4.77 13.09 -4.57
C ARG A 106 3.74 12.90 -3.46
N ALA A 107 4.15 13.09 -2.20
CA ALA A 107 3.24 13.05 -1.06
C ALA A 107 2.19 14.16 -1.11
N LYS A 108 2.57 15.40 -1.45
CA LYS A 108 1.64 16.54 -1.66
C LYS A 108 0.63 16.24 -2.76
N THR A 109 1.08 15.77 -3.93
CA THR A 109 0.18 15.43 -5.05
C THR A 109 -0.77 14.28 -4.69
N GLY A 110 -0.27 13.24 -4.02
CA GLY A 110 -1.10 12.13 -3.52
C GLY A 110 -2.16 12.60 -2.52
N ALA A 111 -1.79 13.49 -1.60
CA ALA A 111 -2.70 14.09 -0.64
C ALA A 111 -3.81 14.90 -1.33
N ILE A 112 -3.46 15.69 -2.35
CA ILE A 112 -4.44 16.43 -3.17
C ILE A 112 -5.41 15.45 -3.84
N TYR A 113 -4.93 14.37 -4.44
CA TYR A 113 -5.82 13.35 -5.03
C TYR A 113 -6.74 12.69 -4.01
N MET A 114 -6.27 12.44 -2.79
CA MET A 114 -7.13 11.90 -1.71
C MET A 114 -8.24 12.87 -1.31
N ILE A 115 -7.94 14.18 -1.25
CA ILE A 115 -8.92 15.22 -0.94
C ILE A 115 -9.91 15.37 -2.09
N CYS A 116 -9.43 15.54 -3.32
CA CYS A 116 -10.27 15.69 -4.50
C CYS A 116 -11.11 14.44 -4.76
N GLY A 117 -10.55 13.25 -4.56
CA GLY A 117 -11.25 11.97 -4.73
C GLY A 117 -12.34 11.70 -3.70
N ALA A 118 -12.29 12.35 -2.53
CA ALA A 118 -13.35 12.24 -1.53
C ALA A 118 -14.68 12.85 -2.03
N VAL A 119 -14.63 13.93 -2.83
CA VAL A 119 -15.83 14.62 -3.31
C VAL A 119 -16.68 13.75 -4.25
N PRO A 120 -16.14 13.10 -5.29
CA PRO A 120 -16.87 12.12 -6.09
C PRO A 120 -17.38 10.94 -5.26
N LEU A 121 -16.62 10.47 -4.25
CA LEU A 121 -17.07 9.38 -3.39
C LEU A 121 -18.31 9.76 -2.58
N PHE A 122 -18.40 11.00 -2.08
CA PHE A 122 -19.62 11.51 -1.44
C PHE A 122 -20.80 11.54 -2.43
N LEU A 123 -20.58 12.01 -3.66
CA LEU A 123 -21.63 12.04 -4.69
C LEU A 123 -22.10 10.63 -5.05
N VAL A 124 -21.17 9.68 -5.20
CA VAL A 124 -21.50 8.28 -5.50
C VAL A 124 -22.29 7.65 -4.35
N GLY A 125 -21.86 7.87 -3.10
CA GLY A 125 -22.59 7.41 -1.91
C GLY A 125 -24.01 7.99 -1.84
N TYR A 126 -24.16 9.28 -2.13
CA TYR A 126 -25.45 9.97 -2.05
C TYR A 126 -26.44 9.56 -3.14
N PHE A 127 -26.00 9.42 -4.39
CA PHE A 127 -26.90 9.19 -5.53
C PHE A 127 -27.11 7.71 -5.89
N PHE A 128 -26.15 6.82 -5.59
CA PHE A 128 -26.13 5.47 -6.18
C PHE A 128 -26.08 4.34 -5.16
N MET A 129 -25.86 4.61 -3.88
CA MET A 129 -25.68 3.57 -2.86
C MET A 129 -26.78 3.64 -1.80
N GLU A 130 -27.42 2.50 -1.54
CA GLU A 130 -28.46 2.38 -0.52
C GLU A 130 -27.94 1.65 0.73
N GLU A 131 -28.67 1.85 1.84
CA GLU A 131 -28.49 1.13 3.11
C GLU A 131 -27.05 1.18 3.67
N ILE A 132 -26.53 0.04 4.13
CA ILE A 132 -25.23 -0.09 4.81
C ILE A 132 -24.07 0.33 3.91
N MET A 133 -24.19 0.11 2.59
CA MET A 133 -23.13 0.42 1.64
C MET A 133 -22.87 1.92 1.56
N ASN A 134 -23.91 2.74 1.70
CA ASN A 134 -23.79 4.20 1.72
C ASN A 134 -22.91 4.69 2.88
N TYR A 135 -23.15 4.18 4.09
CA TYR A 135 -22.36 4.53 5.27
C TYR A 135 -20.89 4.14 5.14
N ILE A 136 -20.59 2.99 4.53
CA ILE A 136 -19.21 2.55 4.27
C ILE A 136 -18.52 3.50 3.28
N VAL A 137 -19.21 3.91 2.21
CA VAL A 137 -18.66 4.84 1.21
C VAL A 137 -18.41 6.21 1.85
N TYR A 138 -19.34 6.75 2.65
CA TYR A 138 -19.14 8.00 3.38
C TYR A 138 -17.97 7.92 4.36
N LEU A 139 -17.86 6.83 5.12
CA LEU A 139 -16.74 6.64 6.04
C LEU A 139 -15.42 6.64 5.27
N SER A 140 -15.34 5.95 4.12
CA SER A 140 -14.14 5.93 3.28
C SER A 140 -13.79 7.32 2.73
N ALA A 141 -14.80 8.11 2.34
CA ALA A 141 -14.61 9.48 1.86
C ALA A 141 -14.10 10.41 2.96
N VAL A 142 -14.69 10.33 4.16
CA VAL A 142 -14.23 11.10 5.35
C VAL A 142 -12.80 10.73 5.71
N LEU A 143 -12.46 9.44 5.77
CA LEU A 143 -11.10 8.99 6.07
C LEU A 143 -10.09 9.43 5.01
N SER A 144 -10.45 9.37 3.72
CA SER A 144 -9.62 9.87 2.63
C SER A 144 -9.37 11.38 2.77
N LEU A 145 -10.41 12.15 3.10
CA LEU A 145 -10.32 13.60 3.27
C LEU A 145 -9.45 13.99 4.48
N ILE A 146 -9.69 13.38 5.64
CA ILE A 146 -8.90 13.63 6.85
C ILE A 146 -7.43 13.22 6.63
N GLY A 147 -7.21 12.03 6.06
CA GLY A 147 -5.87 11.52 5.75
C GLY A 147 -5.13 12.42 4.75
N GLY A 148 -5.82 12.86 3.69
CA GLY A 148 -5.27 13.78 2.71
C GLY A 148 -4.87 15.13 3.32
N ILE A 149 -5.75 15.75 4.12
CA ILE A 149 -5.44 17.02 4.81
C ILE A 149 -4.24 16.86 5.73
N TRP A 150 -4.20 15.78 6.51
CA TRP A 150 -3.11 15.53 7.45
C TRP A 150 -1.76 15.38 6.74
N ILE A 151 -1.69 14.56 5.68
CA ILE A 151 -0.47 14.38 4.87
C ILE A 151 -0.06 15.71 4.22
N TYR A 152 -1.03 16.47 3.68
CA TYR A 152 -0.76 17.75 3.04
C TYR A 152 -0.13 18.75 4.03
N LEU A 153 -0.69 18.86 5.24
CA LEU A 153 -0.19 19.77 6.27
C LEU A 153 1.20 19.39 6.78
N ASP A 154 1.46 18.09 7.00
CA ASP A 154 2.80 17.60 7.39
C ASP A 154 3.83 17.94 6.31
N THR A 155 3.50 17.62 5.06
CA THR A 155 4.41 17.75 3.92
C THR A 155 4.60 19.21 3.51
N LYS A 156 3.64 20.11 3.78
CA LYS A 156 3.74 21.55 3.51
C LYS A 156 4.86 22.22 4.31
N ARG A 157 5.21 21.69 5.49
CA ARG A 157 6.28 22.22 6.34
C ARG A 157 7.68 21.94 5.78
N ILE A 158 7.79 20.94 4.89
CA ILE A 158 9.06 20.58 4.24
C ILE A 158 9.39 21.64 3.19
N LYS A 159 10.47 22.39 3.44
CA LYS A 159 10.98 23.42 2.53
C LYS A 159 12.11 22.92 1.64
N THR A 160 12.99 22.10 2.20
CA THR A 160 14.18 21.60 1.51
C THR A 160 14.30 20.08 1.69
N GLU A 161 14.69 19.42 0.61
CA GLU A 161 15.00 18.00 0.57
C GLU A 161 16.38 17.85 -0.08
N SER A 162 17.28 17.13 0.57
CA SER A 162 18.63 16.92 0.05
C SER A 162 19.09 15.49 0.32
N VAL A 163 20.02 15.04 -0.51
CA VAL A 163 20.73 13.77 -0.32
C VAL A 163 22.10 14.08 0.23
N ILE A 164 22.45 13.43 1.34
CA ILE A 164 23.77 13.51 1.95
C ILE A 164 24.47 12.17 1.73
N VAL A 165 25.57 12.20 0.99
CA VAL A 165 26.40 11.03 0.69
C VAL A 165 27.67 11.10 1.51
N PHE A 166 27.87 10.11 2.36
CA PHE A 166 29.11 9.89 3.07
C PHE A 166 30.00 8.94 2.26
N ILE A 167 31.26 9.29 2.08
CA ILE A 167 32.25 8.46 1.38
C ILE A 167 33.44 8.21 2.32
N GLY A 168 33.88 6.95 2.38
CA GLY A 168 34.99 6.51 3.22
C GLY A 168 34.55 5.51 4.30
N LYS A 169 35.51 4.78 4.87
CA LYS A 169 35.25 3.79 5.92
C LYS A 169 34.64 4.43 7.17
N ASP A 170 35.12 5.60 7.55
CA ASP A 170 34.68 6.33 8.74
C ASP A 170 33.86 7.58 8.38
N LYS A 171 33.23 7.59 7.18
CA LYS A 171 32.36 8.68 6.68
C LYS A 171 33.08 10.04 6.60
N GLU A 172 34.35 10.01 6.22
CA GLU A 172 35.27 11.15 6.23
C GLU A 172 34.89 12.29 5.27
N PHE A 173 34.33 11.95 4.10
CA PHE A 173 33.94 12.92 3.10
C PHE A 173 32.43 13.01 2.99
N ILE A 174 31.92 14.24 3.05
CA ILE A 174 30.50 14.53 3.01
C ILE A 174 30.18 15.30 1.74
N TYR A 175 29.21 14.79 0.99
CA TYR A 175 28.72 15.41 -0.23
C TYR A 175 27.21 15.62 -0.14
N GLN A 176 26.74 16.66 -0.80
CA GLN A 176 25.33 17.01 -0.84
C GLN A 176 24.83 17.09 -2.29
N TYR A 177 23.59 16.66 -2.47
CA TYR A 177 22.81 16.86 -3.69
C TYR A 177 21.44 17.43 -3.32
N ASP A 178 21.12 18.61 -3.83
CA ASP A 178 19.83 19.25 -3.55
C ASP A 178 18.75 18.67 -4.48
N ILE A 179 17.69 18.12 -3.89
CA ILE A 179 16.60 17.52 -4.65
C ILE A 179 15.75 18.66 -5.26
N PRO A 180 15.57 18.70 -6.59
CA PRO A 180 14.72 19.72 -7.19
C PRO A 180 13.27 19.61 -6.68
N ILE A 181 12.67 20.74 -6.33
CA ILE A 181 11.34 20.83 -5.69
C ILE A 181 10.23 20.13 -6.51
N GLU A 182 10.39 20.09 -7.83
CA GLU A 182 9.40 19.48 -8.74
C GLU A 182 9.55 17.97 -8.90
N SER A 183 10.65 17.39 -8.42
CA SER A 183 10.94 15.96 -8.58
C SER A 183 9.97 15.13 -7.76
N TYR A 184 9.36 14.10 -8.37
CA TYR A 184 8.49 13.14 -7.67
C TYR A 184 9.23 11.99 -7.00
N LYS A 185 10.44 11.73 -7.49
CA LYS A 185 11.26 10.57 -7.14
C LYS A 185 12.71 10.88 -7.49
N VAL A 186 13.62 10.39 -6.67
CA VAL A 186 15.07 10.41 -6.94
C VAL A 186 15.63 9.00 -6.70
N GLN A 187 16.49 8.54 -7.59
CA GLN A 187 17.21 7.27 -7.51
C GLN A 187 18.72 7.53 -7.31
N PRO A 188 19.48 6.56 -6.79
CA PRO A 188 20.93 6.72 -6.59
C PRO A 188 21.69 7.12 -7.86
N VAL A 189 21.29 6.59 -9.01
CA VAL A 189 21.89 6.91 -10.32
C VAL A 189 21.74 8.39 -10.71
N ASP A 190 20.76 9.09 -10.14
CA ASP A 190 20.54 10.52 -10.45
C ASP A 190 21.61 11.41 -9.81
N PHE A 191 22.21 10.97 -8.69
CA PHE A 191 23.18 11.75 -7.93
C PHE A 191 24.55 11.09 -7.77
N PHE A 192 24.69 9.79 -8.02
CA PHE A 192 25.93 9.03 -7.92
C PHE A 192 26.10 8.15 -9.16
N LYS A 193 27.00 8.55 -10.07
CA LYS A 193 27.16 7.92 -11.39
C LYS A 193 28.20 6.81 -11.45
N ASN A 194 28.95 6.58 -10.38
CA ASN A 194 30.02 5.60 -10.39
C ASN A 194 29.47 4.20 -10.05
N GLU A 195 29.44 3.30 -11.05
CA GLU A 195 28.87 1.95 -10.92
C GLU A 195 29.77 0.98 -10.15
N ASP A 196 31.07 1.29 -10.00
CA ASP A 196 32.04 0.43 -9.31
C ASP A 196 31.80 0.38 -7.79
N PHE A 197 31.00 1.31 -7.26
CA PHE A 197 30.75 1.43 -5.84
C PHE A 197 29.28 1.19 -5.49
N ILE A 198 29.09 0.46 -4.39
CA ILE A 198 27.77 0.23 -3.81
C ILE A 198 27.42 1.42 -2.92
N ILE A 199 26.26 2.03 -3.20
CA ILE A 199 25.70 3.12 -2.42
C ILE A 199 24.49 2.65 -1.61
N ASP A 200 24.65 2.61 -0.29
CA ASP A 200 23.67 2.05 0.62
C ASP A 200 22.91 3.15 1.38
N PRO A 201 21.56 3.11 1.44
CA PRO A 201 20.78 4.02 2.26
C PRO A 201 20.96 3.67 3.74
N ILE A 202 21.34 4.66 4.55
CA ILE A 202 21.59 4.48 5.99
C ILE A 202 20.55 5.19 6.87
N GLY A 203 19.81 6.17 6.36
CA GLY A 203 18.76 6.81 7.14
C GLY A 203 18.09 8.03 6.51
N GLU A 204 17.22 8.67 7.31
CA GLU A 204 16.57 9.95 7.04
C GLU A 204 16.68 10.82 8.29
N VAL A 205 17.10 12.06 8.12
CA VAL A 205 17.14 13.07 9.18
C VAL A 205 16.17 14.19 8.83
N ARG A 206 15.33 14.57 9.80
CA ARG A 206 14.47 15.75 9.72
C ARG A 206 14.98 16.80 10.69
N LEU A 207 15.38 17.95 10.17
CA LEU A 207 15.80 19.10 10.97
C LEU A 207 14.64 20.08 11.05
N ILE A 208 14.23 20.43 12.26
CA ILE A 208 13.14 21.36 12.52
C ILE A 208 13.76 22.70 12.92
N SER A 209 13.54 23.73 12.10
CA SER A 209 13.93 25.10 12.43
C SER A 209 12.98 25.70 13.47
N ASP A 210 13.40 26.79 14.12
CA ASP A 210 12.57 27.53 15.10
C ASP A 210 11.20 27.94 14.53
N ASP A 211 11.14 28.28 13.24
CA ASP A 211 9.91 28.61 12.51
C ASP A 211 9.05 27.40 12.11
N LYS A 212 9.32 26.21 12.66
CA LYS A 212 8.66 24.92 12.33
C LYS A 212 8.80 24.49 10.86
N HIS A 213 9.73 25.09 10.13
CA HIS A 213 10.14 24.59 8.83
C HIS A 213 10.95 23.31 9.00
N VAL A 214 10.79 22.39 8.05
CA VAL A 214 11.46 21.10 8.07
C VAL A 214 12.40 20.99 6.89
N GLU A 215 13.64 20.63 7.16
CA GLU A 215 14.65 20.20 6.19
C GLU A 215 14.77 18.69 6.28
N VAL A 216 14.77 17.99 5.15
CA VAL A 216 14.86 16.52 5.12
C VAL A 216 16.15 16.12 4.42
N HIS A 217 17.02 15.43 5.14
CA HIS A 217 18.26 14.88 4.64
C HIS A 217 18.13 13.37 4.49
N TYR A 218 18.26 12.86 3.27
CA TYR A 218 18.32 11.44 2.97
C TYR A 218 19.78 10.98 2.99
N LEU A 219 20.11 10.04 3.87
CA LEU A 219 21.49 9.67 4.14
C LEU A 219 21.88 8.40 3.39
N TYR A 220 22.99 8.48 2.64
CA TYR A 220 23.60 7.36 1.92
C TYR A 220 25.06 7.22 2.30
N TRP A 221 25.57 5.99 2.22
CA TRP A 221 26.96 5.68 2.53
C TRP A 221 27.59 4.83 1.44
N VAL A 222 28.78 5.26 1.01
CA VAL A 222 29.69 4.52 0.15
C VAL A 222 30.89 4.08 0.98
N ALA A 223 30.86 2.83 1.43
CA ALA A 223 31.92 2.23 2.23
C ALA A 223 33.09 1.81 1.32
N THR A 224 34.09 2.67 1.20
CA THR A 224 35.29 2.40 0.39
C THR A 224 36.56 2.93 1.06
N SER A 225 37.70 2.30 0.75
CA SER A 225 39.04 2.79 1.07
C SER A 225 39.74 3.44 -0.14
N THR A 226 39.16 3.31 -1.34
CA THR A 226 39.71 3.89 -2.57
C THR A 226 39.11 5.25 -2.85
N LYS A 227 39.89 6.11 -3.51
CA LYS A 227 39.39 7.41 -3.97
C LYS A 227 38.28 7.20 -5.00
N VAL A 228 37.12 7.79 -4.75
CA VAL A 228 35.98 7.77 -5.67
C VAL A 228 36.11 8.94 -6.64
N ASP A 229 36.00 8.69 -7.94
CA ASP A 229 35.85 9.77 -8.92
C ASP A 229 34.40 10.25 -8.97
N LEU A 230 34.20 11.56 -8.79
CA LEU A 230 32.91 12.23 -8.74
C LEU A 230 32.77 13.30 -9.83
N LYS A 231 33.70 13.38 -10.80
CA LYS A 231 33.71 14.45 -11.81
C LYS A 231 32.38 14.64 -12.56
N ASP A 232 31.67 13.55 -12.83
CA ASP A 232 30.40 13.57 -13.56
C ASP A 232 29.16 13.59 -12.65
N SER A 233 29.36 13.59 -11.33
CA SER A 233 28.28 13.57 -10.34
C SER A 233 27.77 14.99 -10.03
N PRO A 234 26.47 15.21 -9.85
CA PRO A 234 25.93 16.51 -9.41
C PRO A 234 26.17 16.78 -7.91
N LEU A 235 27.02 15.99 -7.25
CA LEU A 235 27.34 16.10 -5.84
C LEU A 235 28.39 17.19 -5.61
N TYR A 236 28.13 18.08 -4.64
CA TYR A 236 29.13 19.05 -4.18
C TYR A 236 29.59 18.72 -2.76
N LYS A 237 30.87 18.99 -2.49
CA LYS A 237 31.45 18.69 -1.18
C LYS A 237 30.98 19.72 -0.15
N ILE A 238 30.59 19.24 1.03
CA ILE A 238 30.31 20.07 2.21
C ILE A 238 31.25 19.71 3.35
N ASN A 239 31.46 20.65 4.27
CA ASN A 239 32.42 20.45 5.36
C ASN A 239 31.81 19.67 6.54
N GLN A 240 30.56 19.94 6.86
CA GLN A 240 29.89 19.35 8.03
C GLN A 240 28.38 19.34 7.86
N VAL A 241 27.72 18.42 8.57
CA VAL A 241 26.27 18.41 8.79
C VAL A 241 25.99 18.73 10.26
N PRO A 242 24.84 19.32 10.61
CA PRO A 242 24.56 19.73 11.99
C PRO A 242 24.61 18.59 13.02
N TYR A 243 24.26 17.37 12.62
CA TYR A 243 24.20 16.17 13.46
C TYR A 243 25.45 15.27 13.33
N ILE A 244 26.62 15.85 13.02
CA ILE A 244 27.85 15.08 12.78
C ILE A 244 28.27 14.23 13.99
N GLU A 245 28.01 14.72 15.21
CA GLU A 245 28.33 14.00 16.46
C GLU A 245 27.56 12.68 16.59
N ASP A 246 26.33 12.65 16.07
CA ASP A 246 25.43 11.49 16.10
C ASP A 246 25.59 10.57 14.87
N LEU A 247 26.55 10.87 13.98
CA LEU A 247 26.72 10.12 12.72
C LEU A 247 27.06 8.64 12.94
N HIS A 248 27.68 8.33 14.09
CA HIS A 248 28.00 6.97 14.51
C HIS A 248 26.76 6.09 14.68
N ILE A 249 25.59 6.70 14.93
CA ILE A 249 24.33 5.98 15.15
C ILE A 249 23.76 5.43 13.83
N PHE A 250 24.14 6.00 12.69
CA PHE A 250 23.72 5.57 11.35
C PHE A 250 24.68 4.51 10.80
N GLU A 251 24.24 3.25 10.84
CA GLU A 251 25.02 2.09 10.44
C GLU A 251 24.48 1.44 9.17
N LYS A 252 25.33 0.65 8.52
CA LYS A 252 24.92 -0.22 7.42
C LYS A 252 23.83 -1.18 7.91
N TYR A 253 22.76 -1.32 7.13
CA TYR A 253 21.63 -2.24 7.37
C TYR A 253 20.64 -1.84 8.48
N HIS A 254 20.87 -0.73 9.20
CA HIS A 254 19.93 -0.21 10.19
C HIS A 254 19.39 1.14 9.75
N TYR A 255 18.40 1.15 8.87
CA TYR A 255 17.79 2.39 8.42
C TYR A 255 17.09 3.09 9.59
N LYS A 256 17.60 4.27 9.96
CA LYS A 256 17.06 5.07 11.06
C LYS A 256 16.43 6.35 10.54
N LYS A 257 15.29 6.70 11.14
CA LYS A 257 14.68 8.03 10.99
C LYS A 257 14.90 8.81 12.26
N MET A 258 15.53 9.98 12.16
CA MET A 258 15.79 10.85 13.29
C MET A 258 15.18 12.23 13.08
N MET A 259 14.73 12.83 14.17
CA MET A 259 14.25 14.19 14.20
C MET A 259 15.11 15.01 15.15
N TYR A 260 15.59 16.12 14.65
CA TYR A 260 16.38 17.10 15.38
C TYR A 260 15.68 18.45 15.32
N GLN A 261 15.94 19.30 16.31
CA GLN A 261 15.53 20.70 16.30
C GLN A 261 16.77 21.58 16.41
N TYR A 262 16.82 22.63 15.59
CA TYR A 262 17.83 23.65 15.72
C TYR A 262 17.64 24.40 17.03
N LEU A 263 18.75 24.62 17.73
CA LEU A 263 18.84 25.52 18.87
C LEU A 263 19.16 26.92 18.36
N LYS A 264 18.86 27.95 19.15
CA LYS A 264 19.22 29.35 18.86
C LYS A 264 20.72 29.58 18.63
N THR A 265 21.56 28.65 19.09
CA THR A 265 23.02 28.65 18.91
C THR A 265 23.49 28.07 17.56
N GLY A 266 22.57 27.51 16.76
CA GLY A 266 22.88 26.81 15.51
C GLY A 266 23.23 25.32 15.68
N ALA A 267 23.40 24.85 16.92
CA ALA A 267 23.51 23.42 17.24
C ALA A 267 22.15 22.72 17.08
N VAL A 268 22.14 21.38 17.05
CA VAL A 268 20.90 20.60 16.96
C VAL A 268 20.70 19.70 18.18
N GLU A 269 19.46 19.58 18.63
CA GLU A 269 19.06 18.70 19.71
C GLU A 269 18.16 17.57 19.17
N LYS A 270 18.44 16.33 19.59
CA LYS A 270 17.67 15.15 19.17
C LYS A 270 16.31 15.13 19.88
N ILE A 271 15.22 15.13 19.10
CA ILE A 271 13.85 15.07 19.63
C ILE A 271 13.32 13.64 19.63
N LYS A 272 13.58 12.88 18.55
CA LYS A 272 12.95 11.57 18.35
C LYS A 272 13.78 10.64 17.49
N GLU A 273 13.77 9.35 17.85
CA GLU A 273 14.36 8.27 17.08
C GLU A 273 13.30 7.22 16.70
N LYS A 274 13.35 6.74 15.45
CA LYS A 274 12.57 5.60 15.00
C LYS A 274 13.44 4.66 14.15
N VAL A 275 13.63 3.44 14.63
CA VAL A 275 14.31 2.37 13.89
C VAL A 275 13.32 1.75 12.90
N VAL A 276 13.70 1.66 11.62
CA VAL A 276 12.93 0.95 10.60
C VAL A 276 13.60 -0.41 10.40
N LYS A 277 12.98 -1.47 10.93
CA LYS A 277 13.39 -2.88 10.75
C LYS A 277 12.74 -3.50 9.53
#